data_AF-A0A8B7E0Z4-F1
#
_entry.id   AF-A0A8B7E0Z4-F1
#
_cell.length_a   1.000
_cell.length_b   1.000
_cell.length_c   1.000
_cell.angle_alpha   90.00
_cell.angle_beta   90.00
_cell.angle_gamma   90.00
#
_symmetry.space_group_name_H-M   'P 1'
#
loop_
_entity.id
_entity.type
_entity.pdbx_description
1 polymer ?
#
loop_
_entity_poly.entity_id
_entity_poly.type
_entity_poly.pdbx_seq_one_letter_code
_entity_poly.pdbx_strand_id
1 'polypeptide(L)'
;MSSQTRQLLVERGPHQIKEFEFPINKGKRRFLPSYYSKVLSNGEVVERSWLIYSIASDAVFCFCCILFDNSSDISDWPKKGYFDWKNLIRALTMHEKSENHRNALRAWKELDIRLKQKKTIDAEYQRIMDMELQHWRGVIKRIMSIIKLLASQCLAFRGSTEHLFQPNLRK
;
A
#
# COMPACT_ATOMS: atom_id res chain seq x y z
N MET A 1 5.24 -9.79 -14.25
CA MET A 1 5.58 -8.35 -14.12
C MET A 1 6.65 -8.19 -13.05
N SER A 2 7.65 -7.33 -13.26
CA SER A 2 8.65 -7.02 -12.23
C SER A 2 8.03 -6.17 -11.11
N SER A 3 8.60 -6.25 -9.90
CA SER A 3 8.09 -5.53 -8.71
C SER A 3 8.10 -4.00 -8.91
N GLN A 4 9.15 -3.47 -9.54
CA GLN A 4 9.32 -2.04 -9.80
C GLN A 4 8.27 -1.50 -10.79
N THR A 5 7.99 -2.21 -11.88
CA THR A 5 6.96 -1.79 -12.84
C THR A 5 5.58 -1.79 -12.20
N ARG A 6 5.28 -2.77 -11.34
CA ARG A 6 4.01 -2.81 -10.59
C ARG A 6 3.86 -1.60 -9.67
N GLN A 7 4.90 -1.24 -8.91
CA GLN A 7 4.87 -0.06 -8.03
C GLN A 7 4.63 1.22 -8.82
N LEU A 8 5.36 1.42 -9.92
CA LEU A 8 5.22 2.58 -10.79
C LEU A 8 3.81 2.71 -11.37
N LEU A 9 3.19 1.58 -11.77
CA LEU A 9 1.81 1.57 -12.27
C LEU A 9 0.82 1.95 -11.16
N VAL A 10 1.00 1.42 -9.94
CA VAL A 10 0.12 1.76 -8.80
C VAL A 10 0.27 3.23 -8.40
N GLU A 11 1.48 3.78 -8.42
CA GLU A 11 1.74 5.19 -8.11
C GLU A 11 1.04 6.15 -9.08
N ARG A 12 1.05 5.85 -10.39
CA ARG A 12 0.29 6.62 -11.39
C ARG A 12 -1.22 6.42 -11.27
N GLY A 13 -1.62 5.22 -10.88
CA GLY A 13 -3.02 4.84 -10.73
C GLY A 13 -3.74 4.52 -12.05
N PRO A 14 -4.97 3.99 -11.95
CA PRO A 14 -5.81 3.68 -13.11
C PRO A 14 -6.27 4.96 -13.80
N HIS A 15 -6.10 5.02 -15.13
CA HIS A 15 -6.59 6.13 -15.94
C HIS A 15 -7.95 5.78 -16.56
N GLN A 16 -8.99 6.55 -16.22
CA GLN A 16 -10.35 6.38 -16.74
C GLN A 16 -10.65 7.44 -17.80
N ILE A 17 -10.76 6.99 -19.04
CA ILE A 17 -11.04 7.87 -20.18
C ILE A 17 -12.55 8.15 -20.17
N LYS A 18 -12.95 9.40 -19.94
CA LYS A 18 -14.37 9.81 -19.92
C LYS A 18 -14.77 10.63 -21.14
N GLU A 19 -13.84 11.43 -21.66
CA GLU A 19 -14.02 12.30 -22.83
C GLU A 19 -13.40 11.65 -24.07
N PHE A 20 -14.09 10.64 -24.60
CA PHE A 20 -13.67 9.94 -25.81
C PHE A 20 -14.89 9.42 -26.59
N GLU A 21 -14.84 9.51 -27.91
CA GLU A 21 -15.84 8.90 -28.77
C GLU A 21 -15.58 7.40 -28.90
N PHE A 22 -16.21 6.63 -28.02
CA PHE A 22 -16.05 5.18 -28.03
C PHE A 22 -16.60 4.56 -29.34
N PRO A 23 -15.83 3.66 -29.97
CA PRO A 23 -16.22 3.02 -31.22
C PRO A 23 -17.50 2.21 -31.05
N ILE A 24 -18.29 2.16 -32.12
CA ILE A 24 -19.54 1.42 -32.16
C ILE A 24 -19.24 0.03 -32.74
N ASN A 25 -19.56 -1.00 -31.97
CA ASN A 25 -19.41 -2.38 -32.42
C ASN A 25 -20.49 -2.78 -33.44
N LYS A 26 -20.35 -3.97 -34.04
CA LYS A 26 -21.33 -4.54 -35.00
C LYS A 26 -22.78 -4.58 -34.47
N GLY A 27 -22.96 -4.66 -33.16
CA GLY A 27 -24.25 -4.64 -32.48
C GLY A 27 -24.83 -3.25 -32.22
N LYS A 28 -24.25 -2.19 -32.81
CA LYS A 28 -24.60 -0.78 -32.57
C LYS A 28 -24.48 -0.37 -31.09
N ARG A 29 -23.58 -1.01 -30.34
CA ARG A 29 -23.29 -0.72 -28.93
C ARG A 29 -21.86 -0.23 -28.78
N ARG A 30 -21.62 0.56 -27.74
CA ARG A 30 -20.31 1.09 -27.39
C ARG A 30 -20.13 1.10 -25.89
N PHE A 31 -18.88 1.25 -25.46
CA PHE A 31 -18.60 1.60 -24.07
C PHE A 31 -19.16 3.00 -23.76
N LEU A 32 -19.65 3.17 -22.53
CA LEU A 32 -20.21 4.41 -22.02
C LEU A 32 -19.50 4.75 -20.70
N PRO A 33 -19.15 6.02 -20.45
CA PRO A 33 -18.56 6.44 -19.18
C PRO A 33 -19.41 6.09 -17.95
N SER A 34 -20.74 5.93 -18.13
CA SER A 34 -21.64 5.50 -17.05
C SER A 34 -21.29 4.11 -16.49
N TYR A 35 -20.62 3.24 -17.25
CA TYR A 35 -20.16 1.94 -16.75
C TYR A 35 -19.08 2.04 -15.68
N TYR A 36 -18.38 3.17 -15.58
CA TYR A 36 -17.46 3.43 -14.48
C TYR A 36 -18.16 3.58 -13.13
N SER A 37 -19.48 3.73 -13.08
CA SER A 37 -20.22 3.87 -11.83
C SER A 37 -21.26 2.78 -11.67
N LYS A 38 -21.60 2.45 -10.42
CA LYS A 38 -22.72 1.58 -10.08
C LYS A 38 -23.65 2.27 -9.11
N VAL A 39 -24.95 2.06 -9.31
CA VAL A 39 -25.97 2.47 -8.35
C VAL A 39 -26.25 1.28 -7.44
N LEU A 40 -26.12 1.50 -6.14
CA LEU A 40 -26.45 0.53 -5.11
C LEU A 40 -27.96 0.50 -4.86
N SER A 41 -28.45 -0.53 -4.17
CA SER A 41 -29.88 -0.67 -3.85
C SER A 41 -30.43 0.44 -2.95
N ASN A 42 -29.55 1.11 -2.19
CA ASN A 42 -29.87 2.29 -1.38
C ASN A 42 -29.86 3.60 -2.18
N GLY A 43 -29.61 3.56 -3.49
CA GLY A 43 -29.54 4.74 -4.36
C GLY A 43 -28.17 5.42 -4.41
N GLU A 44 -27.19 4.99 -3.61
CA GLU A 44 -25.85 5.55 -3.64
C GLU A 44 -25.11 5.19 -4.92
N VAL A 45 -24.37 6.15 -5.48
CA VAL A 45 -23.53 5.95 -6.66
C VAL A 45 -22.09 5.72 -6.23
N VAL A 46 -21.56 4.54 -6.54
CA VAL A 46 -20.18 4.15 -6.24
C VAL A 46 -19.37 4.05 -7.53
N GLU A 47 -18.23 4.73 -7.58
CA GLU A 47 -17.31 4.68 -8.70
C GLU A 47 -16.42 3.41 -8.66
N ARG A 48 -16.35 2.71 -9.79
CA ARG A 48 -15.47 1.58 -10.06
C ARG A 48 -14.08 2.08 -10.44
N SER A 49 -13.36 2.64 -9.48
CA SER A 49 -11.98 3.16 -9.69
C SER A 49 -11.00 2.14 -10.30
N TRP A 50 -11.28 0.84 -10.22
CA TRP A 50 -10.43 -0.23 -10.77
C TRP A 50 -10.69 -0.56 -12.26
N LEU A 51 -11.79 -0.08 -12.84
CA LEU A 51 -12.17 -0.38 -14.23
C LEU A 51 -11.42 0.56 -15.18
N ILE A 52 -10.76 0.01 -16.20
CA ILE A 52 -10.03 0.77 -17.23
C ILE A 52 -10.53 0.35 -18.60
N TYR A 53 -10.58 1.30 -19.53
CA TYR A 53 -10.86 1.05 -20.95
C TYR A 53 -9.58 1.20 -21.77
N SER A 54 -9.31 0.26 -22.69
CA SER A 54 -8.21 0.34 -23.65
C SER A 54 -8.72 0.72 -25.02
N ILE A 55 -8.25 1.85 -25.56
CA ILE A 55 -8.60 2.30 -26.92
C ILE A 55 -8.08 1.30 -27.96
N ALA A 56 -6.84 0.80 -27.80
CA ALA A 56 -6.20 -0.07 -28.78
C ALA A 56 -6.91 -1.41 -28.97
N SER A 57 -7.57 -1.91 -27.92
CA SER A 57 -8.24 -3.21 -27.93
C SER A 57 -9.76 -3.13 -27.94
N ASP A 58 -10.36 -1.93 -27.89
CA ASP A 58 -11.80 -1.71 -27.70
C ASP A 58 -12.38 -2.63 -26.60
N ALA A 59 -11.74 -2.63 -25.44
CA ALA A 59 -12.04 -3.57 -24.36
C ALA A 59 -11.79 -2.96 -22.98
N VAL A 60 -12.55 -3.43 -21.99
CA VAL A 60 -12.35 -3.07 -20.58
C VAL A 60 -11.55 -4.11 -19.82
N PHE A 61 -10.79 -3.62 -18.86
CA PHE A 61 -9.87 -4.39 -18.04
C PHE A 61 -10.02 -4.02 -16.57
N CYS A 62 -9.58 -4.92 -15.69
CA CYS A 62 -9.51 -4.64 -14.26
C CYS A 62 -8.07 -4.36 -13.85
N PHE A 63 -7.81 -3.13 -13.40
CA PHE A 63 -6.48 -2.68 -13.02
C PHE A 63 -5.86 -3.54 -11.92
N CYS A 64 -6.59 -3.79 -10.83
CA CYS A 64 -6.04 -4.55 -9.72
C CYS A 64 -5.80 -6.02 -10.09
N CYS A 65 -6.69 -6.65 -10.86
CA CYS A 65 -6.52 -8.04 -11.28
C CYS A 65 -5.37 -8.22 -12.28
N ILE A 66 -5.13 -7.28 -13.18
CA ILE A 66 -3.94 -7.34 -14.06
C ILE A 66 -2.64 -7.36 -13.25
N LEU A 67 -2.60 -6.62 -12.14
CA LEU A 67 -1.36 -6.42 -11.37
C LEU A 67 -1.09 -7.50 -10.32
N PHE A 68 -2.14 -7.97 -9.65
CA PHE A 68 -2.01 -8.76 -8.40
C PHE A 68 -2.59 -10.17 -8.48
N ASP A 69 -3.37 -10.48 -9.50
CA ASP A 69 -3.91 -11.83 -9.65
C ASP A 69 -2.84 -12.76 -10.21
N ASN A 70 -2.33 -13.67 -9.37
CA ASN A 70 -1.32 -14.66 -9.73
C ASN A 70 -1.94 -15.99 -10.20
N SER A 71 -3.27 -16.10 -10.27
CA SER A 71 -3.89 -17.31 -10.81
C SER A 71 -3.48 -17.51 -12.27
N SER A 72 -3.01 -18.72 -12.57
CA SER A 72 -2.71 -19.23 -13.91
C SER A 72 -3.99 -19.55 -14.70
N ASP A 73 -5.16 -19.37 -14.08
CA ASP A 73 -6.45 -19.58 -14.73
C ASP A 73 -6.69 -18.45 -15.74
N ILE A 74 -6.41 -18.82 -16.99
CA ILE A 74 -6.58 -18.07 -18.24
C ILE A 74 -8.06 -17.69 -18.52
N SER A 75 -8.99 -18.07 -17.64
CA SER A 75 -10.43 -18.12 -17.88
C SER A 75 -11.22 -16.85 -17.55
N ASP A 76 -10.61 -15.81 -16.98
CA ASP A 76 -11.37 -14.60 -16.66
C ASP A 76 -10.88 -13.40 -17.49
N TRP A 77 -11.84 -12.75 -18.16
CA TRP A 77 -11.72 -11.54 -18.97
C TRP A 77 -11.03 -10.32 -18.32
N PRO A 78 -10.88 -10.16 -16.98
CA PRO A 78 -10.23 -9.00 -16.39
C PRO A 78 -8.80 -8.74 -16.87
N LYS A 79 -8.07 -9.78 -17.33
CA LYS A 79 -6.71 -9.67 -17.90
C LYS A 79 -6.69 -9.59 -19.42
N LYS A 80 -7.59 -10.31 -20.10
CA LYS A 80 -7.63 -10.39 -21.59
C LYS A 80 -8.44 -9.27 -22.24
N GLY A 81 -9.27 -8.60 -21.46
CA GLY A 81 -10.18 -7.57 -21.94
C GLY A 81 -11.59 -8.13 -22.16
N TYR A 82 -12.57 -7.27 -21.95
CA TYR A 82 -13.98 -7.57 -22.19
C TYR A 82 -14.61 -6.51 -23.07
N PHE A 83 -15.30 -6.96 -24.12
CA PHE A 83 -15.83 -6.11 -25.18
C PHE A 83 -17.33 -6.36 -25.45
N ASP A 84 -17.97 -7.27 -24.71
CA ASP A 84 -19.41 -7.52 -24.84
C ASP A 84 -20.21 -6.48 -24.05
N TRP A 85 -20.40 -5.31 -24.65
CA TRP A 85 -21.15 -4.19 -24.07
C TRP A 85 -22.58 -4.55 -23.65
N LYS A 86 -23.19 -5.59 -24.22
CA LYS A 86 -24.54 -6.03 -23.85
C LYS A 86 -24.57 -6.67 -22.46
N ASN A 87 -23.55 -7.45 -22.14
CA ASN A 87 -23.50 -8.23 -20.90
C ASN A 87 -22.50 -7.65 -19.88
N LEU A 88 -21.89 -6.50 -20.17
CA LEU A 88 -20.87 -5.87 -19.35
C LEU A 88 -21.30 -5.67 -17.90
N ILE A 89 -22.48 -5.10 -17.63
CA ILE A 89 -22.93 -4.86 -16.25
C ILE A 89 -23.01 -6.17 -15.45
N ARG A 90 -23.54 -7.24 -16.07
CA ARG A 90 -23.62 -8.56 -15.43
C ARG A 90 -22.23 -9.12 -15.16
N ALA A 91 -21.33 -9.04 -16.14
CA ALA A 91 -19.95 -9.50 -16.01
C ALA A 91 -19.19 -8.74 -14.91
N LEU A 92 -19.33 -7.40 -14.85
CA LEU A 92 -18.76 -6.56 -13.78
C LEU A 92 -19.30 -6.97 -12.42
N THR A 93 -20.61 -7.18 -12.29
CA THR A 93 -21.25 -7.54 -11.03
C THR A 93 -20.80 -8.91 -10.52
N MET A 94 -20.64 -9.89 -11.41
CA MET A 94 -20.07 -11.20 -11.05
C MET A 94 -18.59 -11.09 -10.68
N HIS A 95 -17.82 -10.31 -11.46
CA HIS A 95 -16.40 -10.10 -11.20
C HIS A 95 -16.15 -9.43 -9.84
N GLU A 96 -16.93 -8.41 -9.49
CA GLU A 96 -16.83 -7.72 -8.19
C GLU A 96 -17.08 -8.66 -7.00
N LYS A 97 -17.89 -9.70 -7.18
CA LYS A 97 -18.18 -10.71 -6.16
C LYS A 97 -17.11 -11.81 -6.05
N SER A 98 -16.19 -11.88 -7.02
CA SER A 98 -15.15 -12.91 -7.04
C SER A 98 -14.10 -12.67 -5.94
N GLU A 99 -13.69 -13.75 -5.29
CA GLU A 99 -12.61 -13.78 -4.28
C GLU A 99 -11.31 -13.20 -4.86
N ASN A 100 -11.00 -13.55 -6.12
CA ASN A 100 -9.79 -13.08 -6.82
C ASN A 100 -9.78 -11.56 -6.96
N HIS A 101 -10.91 -10.97 -7.36
CA HIS A 101 -11.05 -9.52 -7.45
C HIS A 101 -10.87 -8.86 -6.09
N ARG A 102 -11.55 -9.38 -5.06
CA ARG A 102 -11.49 -8.83 -3.70
C ARG A 102 -10.06 -8.84 -3.13
N ASN A 103 -9.33 -9.93 -3.33
CA ASN A 103 -7.94 -10.06 -2.89
C ASN A 103 -7.00 -9.14 -3.68
N ALA A 104 -7.15 -9.07 -5.00
CA ALA A 104 -6.39 -8.15 -5.84
C ALA A 104 -6.66 -6.68 -5.50
N LEU A 105 -7.92 -6.32 -5.24
CA LEU A 105 -8.34 -4.99 -4.83
C LEU A 105 -7.71 -4.61 -3.48
N ARG A 106 -7.73 -5.52 -2.49
CA ARG A 106 -7.09 -5.31 -1.20
C ARG A 106 -5.59 -5.08 -1.34
N ALA A 107 -4.90 -5.95 -2.09
CA ALA A 107 -3.46 -5.82 -2.33
C ALA A 107 -3.10 -4.51 -3.05
N TRP A 108 -3.92 -4.08 -4.01
CA TRP A 108 -3.76 -2.79 -4.67
C TRP A 108 -3.91 -1.63 -3.69
N LYS A 109 -4.99 -1.59 -2.90
CA LYS A 109 -5.21 -0.50 -1.92
C LYS A 109 -4.13 -0.45 -0.86
N GLU A 110 -3.67 -1.61 -0.38
CA GLU A 110 -2.56 -1.68 0.56
C GLU A 110 -1.26 -1.12 -0.07
N LEU A 111 -0.94 -1.49 -1.32
CA LEU A 111 0.24 -0.94 -1.99
C LEU A 111 0.11 0.56 -2.26
N ASP A 112 -1.05 1.03 -2.70
CA ASP A 112 -1.34 2.45 -2.94
C ASP A 112 -1.15 3.28 -1.66
N ILE A 113 -1.68 2.82 -0.52
CA ILE A 113 -1.49 3.46 0.79
C ILE A 113 0.00 3.48 1.17
N ARG A 114 0.70 2.35 1.04
CA ARG A 114 2.14 2.26 1.35
C ARG A 114 2.97 3.24 0.54
N LEU A 115 2.73 3.31 -0.78
CA LEU A 115 3.44 4.23 -1.67
C LEU A 115 3.14 5.70 -1.32
N LYS A 116 1.86 6.05 -1.09
CA LYS A 116 1.45 7.41 -0.72
C LYS A 116 2.02 7.87 0.61
N GLN A 117 2.08 6.99 1.60
CA GLN A 117 2.61 7.32 2.92
C GLN A 117 4.14 7.34 2.98
N LYS A 118 4.84 6.92 1.91
CA LYS A 118 6.30 6.65 1.92
C LYS A 118 6.75 5.76 3.09
N LYS A 119 5.81 5.03 3.69
CA LYS A 119 6.04 4.10 4.80
C LYS A 119 6.32 2.74 4.20
N THR A 120 7.54 2.55 3.72
CA THR A 120 8.10 1.20 3.62
C THR A 120 8.30 0.67 5.04
N ILE A 121 8.37 -0.66 5.16
CA ILE A 121 8.74 -1.36 6.40
C ILE A 121 10.04 -0.77 7.01
N ASP A 122 10.93 -0.24 6.16
CA ASP A 122 12.15 0.46 6.56
C ASP A 122 11.92 1.68 7.45
N ALA A 123 10.81 2.41 7.30
CA ALA A 123 10.57 3.62 8.09
C ALA A 123 10.30 3.31 9.56
N GLU A 124 9.56 2.22 9.85
CA GLU A 124 9.32 1.80 11.23
C GLU A 124 10.59 1.17 11.84
N TYR A 125 11.33 0.36 11.07
CA TYR A 125 12.63 -0.15 11.54
C TYR A 125 13.65 0.97 11.76
N GLN A 126 13.71 1.99 10.89
CA GLN A 126 14.52 3.19 11.08
C GLN A 126 14.11 3.94 12.34
N ARG A 127 12.81 4.08 12.59
CA ARG A 127 12.30 4.73 13.81
C ARG A 127 12.72 3.97 15.07
N ILE A 128 12.63 2.64 15.07
CA ILE A 128 13.07 1.80 16.20
C ILE A 128 14.59 1.91 16.38
N MET A 129 15.37 1.80 15.31
CA MET A 129 16.83 1.95 15.33
C MET A 129 17.25 3.33 15.86
N ASP A 130 16.58 4.40 15.45
CA ASP A 130 16.84 5.76 15.94
C ASP A 130 16.50 5.90 17.42
N MET A 131 15.40 5.29 17.88
CA MET A 131 15.05 5.29 19.31
C MET A 131 16.10 4.56 20.15
N GLU A 132 16.59 3.39 19.70
CA GLU A 132 17.67 2.66 20.37
C GLU A 132 18.98 3.46 20.37
N LEU A 133 19.35 4.06 19.24
CA LEU A 133 20.55 4.91 19.13
C LEU A 133 20.50 6.08 20.11
N GLN A 134 19.35 6.75 20.24
CA GLN A 134 19.18 7.86 21.19
C GLN A 134 19.23 7.38 22.64
N HIS A 135 18.64 6.22 22.94
CA HIS A 135 18.75 5.61 24.27
C HIS A 135 20.22 5.37 24.67
N TRP A 136 20.98 4.70 23.81
CA TRP A 136 22.39 4.38 24.08
C TRP A 136 23.27 5.64 24.15
N ARG A 137 23.02 6.65 23.31
CA ARG A 137 23.67 7.97 23.43
C ARG A 137 23.39 8.62 24.79
N GLY A 138 22.16 8.52 25.29
CA GLY A 138 21.78 9.00 26.62
C GLY A 138 22.53 8.29 27.74
N VAL A 139 22.67 6.96 27.65
CA VAL A 139 23.42 6.15 28.61
C VAL A 139 24.90 6.54 28.62
N ILE A 140 25.56 6.60 27.46
CA ILE A 140 26.97 7.00 27.35
C ILE A 140 27.19 8.41 27.89
N LYS A 141 26.30 9.35 27.58
CA LYS A 141 26.39 10.73 28.09
C LYS A 141 26.32 10.77 29.61
N ARG A 142 25.45 9.97 30.24
CA ARG A 142 25.38 9.86 31.71
C ARG A 142 26.66 9.26 32.29
N ILE A 143 27.19 8.20 31.69
CA ILE A 143 28.46 7.59 32.13
C ILE A 143 29.61 8.61 32.03
N MET A 144 29.73 9.33 30.91
CA MET A 144 30.74 10.39 30.75
C MET A 144 30.59 11.50 31.80
N SER A 145 29.37 11.91 32.12
CA SER A 145 29.12 12.90 33.18
C SER A 145 29.55 12.38 34.56
N ILE A 146 29.28 11.11 34.88
CA ILE A 146 29.72 10.48 36.13
C ILE A 146 31.26 10.43 36.17
N ILE A 147 31.91 9.99 35.09
CA ILE A 147 33.38 9.93 35.00
C ILE A 147 33.99 11.32 35.22
N LYS A 148 33.45 12.35 34.55
CA LYS A 148 33.91 13.74 34.73
C LYS A 148 33.74 14.23 36.17
N LEU A 149 32.60 13.95 36.79
CA LEU A 149 32.34 14.31 38.17
C LEU A 149 33.35 13.65 39.12
N LEU A 150 33.51 12.33 39.02
CA LEU A 150 34.42 11.56 39.87
C LEU A 150 35.88 11.99 39.67
N ALA A 151 36.30 12.21 38.42
CA ALA A 151 37.63 12.72 38.11
C ALA A 151 37.87 14.12 38.69
N SER A 152 36.90 15.04 38.56
CA SER A 152 37.02 16.41 39.09
C SER A 152 37.06 16.48 40.61
N GLN A 153 36.45 15.51 41.29
CA GLN A 153 36.39 15.43 42.75
C GLN A 153 37.41 14.43 43.33
N CYS A 154 38.29 13.87 42.50
CA CYS A 154 39.24 12.80 42.88
C CYS A 154 38.56 11.62 43.62
N LEU A 155 37.31 11.31 43.29
CA LEU A 155 36.55 10.22 43.89
C LEU A 155 36.86 8.91 43.16
N ALA A 156 36.78 7.79 43.89
CA ALA A 156 36.95 6.46 43.30
C ALA A 156 35.87 6.19 42.24
N PHE A 157 36.28 5.67 41.08
CA PHE A 157 35.37 5.29 39.99
C PHE A 157 34.47 4.10 40.32
N ARG A 158 34.77 3.36 41.37
CA ARG A 158 34.02 2.20 41.85
C ARG A 158 33.65 2.42 43.32
N GLY A 159 32.40 2.10 43.65
CA GLY A 159 31.93 1.97 45.03
C GLY A 159 32.11 0.54 45.54
N SER A 160 31.80 0.32 46.82
CA SER A 160 31.84 -1.01 47.45
C SER A 160 30.59 -1.84 47.20
N THR A 161 29.59 -1.29 46.50
CA THR A 161 28.31 -1.94 46.22
C THR A 161 28.07 -2.07 44.72
N GLU A 162 27.55 -3.22 44.30
CA GLU A 162 27.14 -3.48 42.91
C GLU A 162 25.65 -3.13 42.68
N HIS A 163 24.91 -2.82 43.76
CA HIS A 163 23.49 -2.51 43.72
C HIS A 163 23.23 -1.01 43.63
N LEU A 164 22.43 -0.62 42.62
CA LEU A 164 21.97 0.76 42.44
C LEU A 164 21.07 1.19 43.61
N PHE A 165 21.19 2.45 44.03
CA PHE A 165 20.40 3.08 45.11
C PHE A 165 20.64 2.57 46.54
N GLN A 166 21.66 1.73 46.77
CA GLN A 166 22.11 1.47 48.12
C GLN A 166 22.90 2.67 48.68
N PRO A 167 22.58 3.16 49.89
CA PRO A 167 23.39 4.16 50.55
C PRO A 167 24.78 3.58 50.80
N ASN A 168 25.81 4.19 50.23
CA ASN A 168 27.19 3.90 50.63
C ASN A 168 27.36 4.43 52.06
N LEU A 169 27.30 3.54 53.05
CA LEU A 169 27.74 3.83 54.41
C LEU A 169 29.25 4.05 54.36
N ARG A 170 29.66 5.32 54.22
CA ARG A 170 31.05 5.71 54.47
C ARG A 170 31.28 5.72 55.98
N LYS A 171 32.34 5.03 56.43
CA LYS A 171 33.04 5.37 57.67
C LYS A 171 33.86 6.64 57.45
#